data_AF-A0A938USF0-F1
#
_entry.id   AF-A0A938USF0-F1
#
_cell.length_a   1.000
_cell.length_b   1.000
_cell.length_c   1.000
_cell.angle_alpha   90.00
_cell.angle_beta   90.00
_cell.angle_gamma   90.00
#
_symmetry.space_group_name_H-M   'P 1'
#
loop_
_entity.id
_entity.type
_entity.pdbx_description
1 polymer ?
#
loop_
_entity_poly.entity_id
_entity_poly.type
_entity_poly.pdbx_seq_one_letter_code
_entity_poly.pdbx_strand_id
1 'polypeptide(L)'
;MRAHPRVRPQPRPEVPRPCCAPETGANFGRELLAVAAAARTATGAPAGSQRGRTLRVVSAQFVAAVTRAGEVPAGPPEVAFVGRSNVGKSSLINALCNQTALARTSKTPGRTQAVVLFDAQLSSGQALRLVDLPGFGHAAVSKTMLAAFSEMIQFYLLAAEGLKLVVILQDCRRDRDDDAIGFAGWLRDNRVPYEVVATKADAVPATRRGAVCQRLQAEFRLKRLPLAVSARDRAGVDELLVRVRNAAFPKP
;
A
#
# COMPACT_ATOMS: atom_id res chain seq x y z
N MET A 1 -29.60 52.53 -12.37
CA MET A 1 -30.15 51.36 -11.65
C MET A 1 -30.77 50.42 -12.68
N ARG A 2 -30.07 49.35 -13.08
CA ARG A 2 -30.58 48.34 -14.04
C ARG A 2 -30.98 47.10 -13.26
N ALA A 3 -32.24 46.68 -13.41
CA ALA A 3 -32.81 45.51 -12.74
C ALA A 3 -32.36 44.20 -13.42
N HIS A 4 -31.83 43.25 -12.64
CA HIS A 4 -31.52 41.90 -13.09
C HIS A 4 -32.79 41.05 -13.25
N PRO A 5 -32.92 40.24 -14.31
CA PRO A 5 -34.04 39.32 -14.48
C PRO A 5 -33.87 38.09 -13.57
N ARG A 6 -34.95 37.72 -12.86
CA ARG A 6 -35.03 36.53 -12.00
C ARG A 6 -35.00 35.25 -12.86
N VAL A 7 -33.98 34.43 -12.67
CA VAL A 7 -33.85 33.09 -13.26
C VAL A 7 -34.82 32.14 -12.57
N ARG A 8 -35.68 31.43 -13.33
CA ARG A 8 -36.56 30.37 -12.82
C ARG A 8 -35.74 29.09 -12.53
N PRO A 9 -36.01 28.36 -11.43
CA PRO A 9 -35.30 27.12 -11.16
C PRO A 9 -35.79 25.99 -12.08
N GLN A 10 -34.83 25.24 -12.64
CA GLN A 10 -35.06 24.01 -13.41
C GLN A 10 -35.41 22.84 -12.46
N PRO A 11 -36.26 21.88 -12.87
CA PRO A 11 -36.60 20.71 -12.05
C PRO A 11 -35.43 19.71 -11.96
N ARG A 12 -35.31 19.04 -10.81
CA ARG A 12 -34.30 17.99 -10.56
C ARG A 12 -34.68 16.68 -11.29
N PRO A 13 -33.71 15.89 -11.79
CA PRO A 13 -33.99 14.60 -12.39
C PRO A 13 -34.43 13.57 -11.34
N GLU A 14 -35.49 12.82 -11.65
CA GLU A 14 -36.02 11.72 -10.83
C GLU A 14 -35.07 10.51 -10.83
N VAL A 15 -34.91 9.91 -9.65
CA VAL A 15 -34.16 8.66 -9.44
C VAL A 15 -35.15 7.49 -9.52
N PRO A 16 -34.99 6.50 -10.42
CA PRO A 16 -35.87 5.35 -10.45
C PRO A 16 -35.64 4.44 -9.24
N ARG A 17 -36.73 4.07 -8.56
CA ARG A 17 -36.76 3.06 -7.48
C ARG A 17 -36.68 1.63 -8.05
N PRO A 18 -36.15 0.66 -7.29
CA PRO A 18 -35.91 -0.69 -7.77
C PRO A 18 -37.22 -1.47 -7.93
N CYS A 19 -37.40 -2.10 -9.10
CA CYS A 19 -38.50 -3.02 -9.36
C CYS A 19 -38.28 -4.36 -8.65
N CYS A 20 -39.35 -4.83 -8.00
CA CYS A 20 -39.50 -6.14 -7.39
C CYS A 20 -39.16 -7.32 -8.32
N ALA A 21 -38.68 -8.39 -7.67
CA ALA A 21 -38.55 -9.74 -8.20
C ALA A 21 -39.90 -10.38 -8.58
N PRO A 22 -39.85 -11.49 -9.35
CA PRO A 22 -40.74 -12.61 -9.14
C PRO A 22 -39.99 -13.91 -8.77
N GLU A 23 -40.67 -14.69 -7.95
CA GLU A 23 -40.33 -16.04 -7.49
C GLU A 23 -40.58 -17.10 -8.57
N THR A 24 -39.86 -18.23 -8.45
CA THR A 24 -40.10 -19.63 -8.89
C THR A 24 -38.74 -20.23 -9.30
N GLY A 25 -38.32 -21.45 -8.98
CA GLY A 25 -38.94 -22.60 -8.34
C GLY A 25 -38.24 -23.86 -8.87
N ALA A 26 -37.78 -24.73 -7.97
CA ALA A 26 -37.56 -26.17 -8.13
C ALA A 26 -36.29 -26.74 -8.80
N ASN A 27 -35.66 -27.63 -8.01
CA ASN A 27 -35.08 -28.93 -8.36
C ASN A 27 -33.89 -29.02 -9.32
N PHE A 28 -32.69 -29.28 -8.76
CA PHE A 28 -31.81 -30.31 -9.29
C PHE A 28 -31.08 -31.04 -8.16
N GLY A 29 -31.33 -32.34 -8.05
CA GLY A 29 -30.68 -33.24 -7.11
C GLY A 29 -29.43 -33.91 -7.69
N ARG A 30 -28.61 -34.40 -6.77
CA ARG A 30 -27.75 -35.60 -6.81
C ARG A 30 -26.98 -35.90 -8.10
N GLU A 31 -25.65 -35.90 -7.98
CA GLU A 31 -24.79 -37.10 -8.11
C GLU A 31 -23.31 -36.67 -8.15
N LEU A 32 -22.47 -37.19 -7.25
CA LEU A 32 -21.34 -38.05 -7.61
C LEU A 32 -20.51 -38.38 -6.35
N LEU A 33 -20.46 -39.68 -6.03
CA LEU A 33 -19.55 -40.28 -5.07
C LEU A 33 -18.62 -41.23 -5.86
N ALA A 34 -17.31 -41.08 -5.64
CA ALA A 34 -16.25 -42.10 -5.72
C ALA A 34 -15.94 -42.83 -7.05
N VAL A 35 -14.71 -42.63 -7.55
CA VAL A 35 -13.85 -43.75 -8.01
C VAL A 35 -12.43 -43.53 -7.48
N ALA A 36 -11.90 -44.57 -6.84
CA ALA A 36 -10.62 -44.63 -6.17
C ALA A 36 -9.44 -44.97 -7.10
N ALA A 37 -8.25 -44.52 -6.68
CA ALA A 37 -6.95 -45.20 -6.73
C ALA A 37 -6.48 -45.88 -8.04
N ALA A 38 -5.36 -45.38 -8.60
CA ALA A 38 -4.03 -46.01 -8.46
C ALA A 38 -3.07 -45.63 -9.62
N ALA A 39 -1.98 -44.92 -9.31
CA ALA A 39 -0.65 -45.16 -9.86
C ALA A 39 0.39 -44.44 -9.00
N ARG A 40 0.99 -45.20 -8.07
CA ARG A 40 2.30 -44.93 -7.44
C ARG A 40 3.35 -45.15 -8.55
N THR A 41 4.47 -44.44 -8.69
CA THR A 41 5.56 -44.19 -7.74
C THR A 41 6.56 -43.20 -8.35
N ALA A 42 6.98 -42.19 -7.59
CA ALA A 42 8.30 -41.57 -7.75
C ALA A 42 8.78 -41.04 -6.38
N THR A 43 9.43 -41.95 -5.65
CA THR A 43 10.71 -41.76 -4.96
C THR A 43 10.99 -40.41 -4.27
N GLY A 44 10.89 -40.44 -2.94
CA GLY A 44 11.79 -39.82 -1.95
C GLY A 44 12.37 -38.42 -2.19
N ALA A 45 11.79 -37.42 -1.52
CA ALA A 45 12.48 -36.26 -0.97
C ALA A 45 11.74 -35.79 0.30
N PRO A 46 12.43 -35.28 1.34
CA PRO A 46 12.06 -35.52 2.72
C PRO A 46 10.83 -34.73 3.15
N ALA A 47 10.04 -35.36 4.03
CA ALA A 47 9.09 -34.69 4.90
C ALA A 47 9.85 -33.71 5.82
N GLY A 48 10.13 -32.51 5.32
CA GLY A 48 10.72 -31.43 6.07
C GLY A 48 9.70 -30.85 7.04
N SER A 49 9.85 -31.19 8.31
CA SER A 49 9.49 -30.39 9.50
C SER A 49 8.80 -29.05 9.19
N GLN A 50 7.47 -29.03 9.25
CA GLN A 50 6.62 -27.83 9.26
C GLN A 50 6.75 -27.10 10.60
N ARG A 51 7.94 -26.60 10.94
CA ARG A 51 8.17 -25.66 12.04
C ARG A 51 8.47 -24.27 11.46
N GLY A 52 7.51 -23.35 11.59
CA GLY A 52 7.72 -21.90 11.57
C GLY A 52 8.34 -21.27 10.31
N ARG A 53 7.70 -21.32 9.14
CA ARG A 53 8.13 -20.50 8.00
C ARG A 53 7.76 -19.03 8.22
N THR A 54 8.74 -18.17 8.50
CA THR A 54 8.59 -16.71 8.45
C THR A 54 8.04 -16.28 7.09
N LEU A 55 7.06 -15.37 7.09
CA LEU A 55 6.45 -14.82 5.88
C LEU A 55 7.53 -14.12 5.04
N ARG A 56 7.59 -14.41 3.74
CA ARG A 56 8.52 -13.76 2.81
C ARG A 56 7.89 -13.55 1.44
N VAL A 57 8.45 -12.63 0.67
CA VAL A 57 8.21 -12.54 -0.77
C VAL A 57 9.02 -13.63 -1.47
N VAL A 58 8.37 -14.41 -2.33
CA VAL A 58 8.96 -15.52 -3.10
C VAL A 58 9.38 -15.06 -4.48
N SER A 59 8.58 -14.21 -5.11
CA SER A 59 8.92 -13.55 -6.37
C SER A 59 8.31 -12.16 -6.40
N ALA A 60 8.93 -11.25 -7.14
CA ALA A 60 8.37 -9.93 -7.41
C ALA A 60 8.79 -9.45 -8.80
N GLN A 61 7.90 -8.74 -9.48
CA GLN A 61 8.10 -8.26 -10.83
C GLN A 61 7.53 -6.86 -11.02
N PHE A 62 8.18 -6.07 -11.88
CA PHE A 62 7.65 -4.80 -12.35
C PHE A 62 6.43 -5.05 -13.22
N VAL A 63 5.38 -4.26 -13.01
CA VAL A 63 4.13 -4.33 -13.78
C VAL A 63 4.03 -3.13 -14.71
N ALA A 64 4.02 -1.92 -14.15
CA ALA A 64 3.88 -0.70 -14.92
C ALA A 64 4.42 0.52 -14.16
N ALA A 65 4.71 1.58 -14.90
CA ALA A 65 4.95 2.92 -14.39
C ALA A 65 3.94 3.84 -15.05
N VAL A 66 2.96 4.31 -14.28
CA VAL A 66 1.80 5.04 -14.79
C VAL A 66 1.86 6.50 -14.39
N THR A 67 1.36 7.37 -15.26
CA THR A 67 1.33 8.82 -15.01
C THR A 67 -0.09 9.38 -14.96
N ARG A 68 -1.08 8.53 -15.26
CA ARG A 68 -2.52 8.83 -15.15
C ARG A 68 -3.20 7.75 -14.33
N ALA A 69 -4.18 8.14 -13.51
CA ALA A 69 -4.76 7.20 -12.55
C ALA A 69 -5.60 6.10 -13.22
N GLY A 70 -6.26 6.40 -14.34
CA GLY A 70 -6.99 5.41 -15.14
C GLY A 70 -6.11 4.39 -15.86
N GLU A 71 -4.78 4.55 -15.83
CA GLU A 71 -3.83 3.58 -16.41
C GLU A 71 -3.41 2.51 -15.39
N VAL A 72 -3.81 2.62 -14.11
CA VAL A 72 -3.48 1.61 -13.10
C VAL A 72 -4.19 0.31 -13.46
N PRO A 73 -3.47 -0.76 -13.83
CA PRO A 73 -4.08 -2.04 -14.18
C PRO A 73 -4.77 -2.66 -12.97
N ALA A 74 -5.85 -3.42 -13.19
CA ALA A 74 -6.43 -4.25 -12.13
C ALA A 74 -5.39 -5.26 -11.61
N GLY A 75 -5.59 -5.77 -10.39
CA GLY A 75 -4.61 -6.67 -9.78
C GLY A 75 -4.92 -7.08 -8.35
N PRO A 76 -3.92 -7.67 -7.66
CA PRO A 76 -4.05 -8.02 -6.27
C PRO A 76 -4.22 -6.78 -5.38
N PRO A 77 -4.58 -6.95 -4.10
CA PRO A 77 -4.58 -5.86 -3.13
C PRO A 77 -3.27 -5.07 -3.13
N GLU A 78 -3.38 -3.75 -3.04
CA GLU A 78 -2.28 -2.82 -3.22
C GLU A 78 -1.86 -2.17 -1.89
N VAL A 79 -0.55 -2.03 -1.70
CA VAL A 79 0.05 -1.30 -0.58
C VAL A 79 1.00 -0.26 -1.16
N ALA A 80 0.67 1.01 -0.92
CA ALA A 80 1.42 2.14 -1.42
C ALA A 80 2.50 2.59 -0.44
N PHE A 81 3.67 2.93 -0.94
CA PHE A 81 4.81 3.43 -0.17
C PHE A 81 5.10 4.86 -0.58
N VAL A 82 5.21 5.75 0.39
CA VAL A 82 5.45 7.18 0.15
C VAL A 82 6.36 7.76 1.21
N GLY A 83 7.11 8.79 0.86
CA GLY A 83 8.02 9.46 1.77
C GLY A 83 8.88 10.49 1.05
N ARG A 84 9.70 11.25 1.79
CA ARG A 84 10.61 12.22 1.17
C ARG A 84 11.60 11.54 0.22
N SER A 85 12.15 12.31 -0.72
CA SER A 85 13.26 11.85 -1.54
C SER A 85 14.40 11.37 -0.63
N ASN A 86 15.05 10.26 -1.01
CA ASN A 86 16.13 9.62 -0.25
C ASN A 86 15.78 9.13 1.17
N VAL A 87 14.50 8.98 1.53
CA VAL A 87 14.08 8.39 2.82
C VAL A 87 14.38 6.88 2.90
N GLY A 88 14.61 6.22 1.76
CA GLY A 88 14.88 4.78 1.66
C GLY A 88 13.74 3.93 1.12
N LYS A 89 12.73 4.53 0.45
CA LYS A 89 11.57 3.84 -0.14
C LYS A 89 11.94 2.70 -1.09
N SER A 90 12.69 3.00 -2.15
CA SER A 90 13.07 1.98 -3.13
C SER A 90 13.97 0.91 -2.51
N SER A 91 14.86 1.29 -1.58
CA SER A 91 15.66 0.33 -0.80
C SER A 91 14.81 -0.58 0.08
N LEU A 92 13.73 -0.06 0.69
CA LEU A 92 12.81 -0.86 1.50
C LEU A 92 11.98 -1.81 0.64
N ILE A 93 11.47 -1.36 -0.52
CA ILE A 93 10.77 -2.22 -1.48
C ILE A 93 11.66 -3.36 -1.94
N ASN A 94 12.91 -3.04 -2.31
CA ASN A 94 13.92 -4.03 -2.66
C ASN A 94 14.18 -5.03 -1.51
N ALA A 95 14.31 -4.54 -0.27
CA ALA A 95 14.49 -5.40 0.90
C ALA A 95 13.29 -6.33 1.17
N LEU A 96 12.06 -5.83 1.03
CA LEU A 96 10.82 -6.61 1.16
C LEU A 96 10.74 -7.70 0.08
N CYS A 97 11.10 -7.37 -1.16
CA CYS A 97 11.09 -8.29 -2.28
C CYS A 97 12.29 -9.25 -2.32
N ASN A 98 13.26 -9.08 -1.43
CA ASN A 98 14.56 -9.78 -1.47
C ASN A 98 15.25 -9.65 -2.84
N GLN A 99 15.21 -8.46 -3.43
CA GLN A 99 15.84 -8.12 -4.72
C GLN A 99 16.69 -6.85 -4.58
N THR A 100 17.68 -6.66 -5.45
CA THR A 100 18.61 -5.52 -5.36
C THR A 100 18.28 -4.37 -6.32
N ALA A 101 17.56 -4.63 -7.41
CA ALA A 101 17.37 -3.66 -8.50
C ALA A 101 15.93 -3.59 -9.05
N LEU A 102 14.93 -4.12 -8.32
CA LEU A 102 13.52 -4.08 -8.72
C LEU A 102 13.01 -2.63 -8.78
N ALA A 103 13.10 -1.93 -7.64
CA ALA A 103 12.82 -0.51 -7.55
C ALA A 103 14.12 0.28 -7.71
N ARG A 104 14.18 1.12 -8.75
CA ARG A 104 15.36 1.95 -9.03
C ARG A 104 15.45 3.08 -8.02
N THR A 105 16.57 3.17 -7.30
CA THR A 105 16.93 4.34 -6.50
C THR A 105 17.39 5.47 -7.43
N SER A 106 16.47 6.28 -7.95
CA SER A 106 16.88 7.47 -8.73
C SER A 106 17.50 8.52 -7.81
N LYS A 107 18.73 8.95 -8.13
CA LYS A 107 19.42 10.07 -7.46
C LYS A 107 19.07 11.43 -8.09
N THR A 108 18.39 11.43 -9.24
CA THR A 108 18.08 12.65 -10.00
C THR A 108 16.61 13.01 -9.81
N PRO A 109 16.31 14.03 -8.99
CA PRO A 109 14.96 14.49 -8.78
C PRO A 109 14.46 15.36 -9.95
N GLY A 110 13.14 15.38 -10.18
CA GLY A 110 12.49 16.37 -11.07
C GLY A 110 11.93 15.87 -12.41
N ARG A 111 12.07 14.59 -12.78
CA ARG A 111 11.30 14.01 -13.90
C ARG A 111 9.94 13.50 -13.43
N THR A 112 8.93 13.65 -14.28
CA THR A 112 7.53 13.23 -14.09
C THR A 112 7.43 12.03 -13.15
N GLN A 113 6.77 12.28 -12.04
CA GLN A 113 6.69 11.39 -10.89
C GLN A 113 5.64 10.30 -11.16
N ALA A 114 6.03 9.26 -11.90
CA ALA A 114 5.17 8.11 -12.18
C ALA A 114 4.91 7.28 -10.92
N VAL A 115 3.72 6.70 -10.82
CA VAL A 115 3.40 5.66 -9.85
C VAL A 115 3.91 4.34 -10.39
N VAL A 116 4.76 3.66 -9.63
CA VAL A 116 5.41 2.42 -10.08
C VAL A 116 4.83 1.23 -9.34
N LEU A 117 4.43 0.21 -10.09
CA LEU A 117 3.69 -0.94 -9.60
C LEU A 117 4.54 -2.20 -9.69
N PHE A 118 4.61 -2.94 -8.59
CA PHE A 118 5.32 -4.22 -8.51
C PHE A 118 4.41 -5.30 -7.93
N ASP A 119 4.20 -6.39 -8.66
CA ASP A 119 3.45 -7.54 -8.14
C ASP A 119 4.40 -8.50 -7.44
N ALA A 120 4.04 -8.91 -6.23
CA ALA A 120 4.82 -9.77 -5.35
C ALA A 120 4.00 -10.99 -4.91
N GLN A 121 4.57 -12.18 -5.08
CA GLN A 121 3.99 -13.43 -4.60
C GLN A 121 4.52 -13.73 -3.19
N LEU A 122 3.62 -13.89 -2.21
CA LEU A 122 3.99 -14.23 -0.83
C LEU A 122 4.11 -15.74 -0.65
N SER A 123 4.94 -16.15 0.32
CA SER A 123 5.10 -17.56 0.71
C SER A 123 3.83 -18.18 1.30
N SER A 124 2.82 -17.37 1.62
CA SER A 124 1.48 -17.80 2.01
C SER A 124 0.57 -18.19 0.83
N GLY A 125 1.03 -18.01 -0.42
CA GLY A 125 0.23 -18.22 -1.64
C GLY A 125 -0.57 -16.99 -2.08
N GLN A 126 -0.57 -15.90 -1.29
CA GLN A 126 -1.26 -14.65 -1.63
C GLN A 126 -0.38 -13.77 -2.53
N ALA A 127 -0.99 -13.12 -3.53
CA ALA A 127 -0.32 -12.09 -4.33
C ALA A 127 -0.62 -10.69 -3.76
N LEU A 128 0.35 -9.80 -3.76
CA LEU A 128 0.23 -8.43 -3.25
C LEU A 128 0.90 -7.48 -4.24
N ARG A 129 0.32 -6.30 -4.47
CA ARG A 129 0.98 -5.26 -5.24
C ARG A 129 1.64 -4.23 -4.32
N LEU A 130 2.93 -4.02 -4.49
CA LEU A 130 3.67 -2.93 -3.86
C LEU A 130 3.70 -1.74 -4.82
N VAL A 131 3.24 -0.59 -4.35
CA VAL A 131 3.13 0.62 -5.16
C VAL A 131 4.11 1.66 -4.66
N ASP A 132 5.10 2.01 -5.47
CA ASP A 132 6.01 3.11 -5.20
C ASP A 132 5.34 4.41 -5.65
N LEU A 133 4.89 5.20 -4.66
CA LEU A 133 4.43 6.56 -4.89
C LEU A 133 5.63 7.51 -4.88
N PRO A 134 5.57 8.53 -5.71
CA PRO A 134 6.66 9.48 -5.78
C PRO A 134 6.69 10.37 -4.52
N GLY A 135 7.88 10.87 -4.18
CA GLY A 135 8.12 11.50 -2.90
C GLY A 135 7.84 13.00 -2.86
N PHE A 136 7.30 13.49 -1.74
CA PHE A 136 6.93 14.90 -1.51
C PHE A 136 8.12 15.87 -1.25
N GLY A 137 9.37 15.42 -1.41
CA GLY A 137 10.54 16.09 -0.84
C GLY A 137 11.43 16.92 -1.77
N HIS A 138 11.04 17.23 -3.01
CA HIS A 138 11.88 18.00 -3.94
C HIS A 138 11.23 19.23 -4.59
N ALA A 139 9.95 19.46 -4.36
CA ALA A 139 9.33 20.72 -4.70
C ALA A 139 9.22 21.53 -3.40
N ALA A 140 9.77 22.74 -3.38
CA ALA A 140 9.53 23.70 -2.31
C ALA A 140 8.04 24.08 -2.35
N VAL A 141 7.19 23.30 -1.69
CA VAL A 141 5.75 23.56 -1.69
C VAL A 141 5.33 23.89 -0.27
N SER A 142 5.39 25.18 0.03
CA SER A 142 4.55 25.73 1.09
C SER A 142 3.09 25.83 0.60
N LYS A 143 2.18 25.67 1.56
CA LYS A 143 0.72 25.88 1.55
C LYS A 143 -0.20 24.97 0.73
N THR A 144 0.28 23.92 0.09
CA THR A 144 -0.47 22.64 0.09
C THR A 144 0.45 21.57 -0.48
N MET A 145 1.06 20.75 0.38
CA MET A 145 1.68 19.50 -0.10
C MET A 145 0.70 18.69 -0.96
N LEU A 146 -0.59 18.79 -0.66
CA LEU A 146 -1.67 18.29 -1.51
C LEU A 146 -1.68 18.85 -2.93
N ALA A 147 -1.42 20.13 -3.14
CA ALA A 147 -1.27 20.70 -4.48
C ALA A 147 0.02 20.23 -5.17
N ALA A 148 1.04 19.83 -4.39
CA ALA A 148 2.24 19.20 -4.92
C ALA A 148 1.99 17.75 -5.36
N PHE A 149 1.03 17.06 -4.73
CA PHE A 149 0.54 15.79 -5.23
C PHE A 149 -0.25 16.07 -6.51
N SER A 150 0.25 15.58 -7.63
CA SER A 150 -0.50 15.56 -8.88
C SER A 150 -1.91 15.03 -8.62
N GLU A 151 -2.93 15.62 -9.23
CA GLU A 151 -4.33 15.17 -9.14
C GLU A 151 -4.46 13.65 -9.33
N MET A 152 -3.59 13.09 -10.17
CA MET A 152 -3.42 11.65 -10.37
C MET A 152 -3.20 10.85 -9.08
N ILE A 153 -2.29 11.28 -8.20
CA ILE A 153 -1.97 10.54 -6.98
C ILE A 153 -3.11 10.67 -5.97
N GLN A 154 -3.72 11.86 -5.89
CA GLN A 154 -4.92 12.02 -5.05
C GLN A 154 -6.04 11.10 -5.53
N PHE A 155 -6.31 11.07 -6.84
CA PHE A 155 -7.29 10.16 -7.43
C PHE A 155 -6.94 8.70 -7.14
N TYR A 156 -5.68 8.29 -7.32
CA TYR A 156 -5.24 6.95 -6.98
C TYR A 156 -5.52 6.61 -5.50
N LEU A 157 -5.15 7.49 -4.58
CA LEU A 157 -5.33 7.28 -3.14
C LEU A 157 -6.80 7.20 -2.72
N LEU A 158 -7.71 7.87 -3.45
CA LEU A 158 -9.14 7.93 -3.12
C LEU A 158 -9.99 6.89 -3.87
N ALA A 159 -9.62 6.56 -5.11
CA ALA A 159 -10.46 5.80 -6.04
C ALA A 159 -9.92 4.40 -6.36
N ALA A 160 -8.69 4.06 -5.98
CA ALA A 160 -8.16 2.72 -6.22
C ALA A 160 -8.84 1.70 -5.29
N GLU A 161 -9.78 0.92 -5.82
CA GLU A 161 -10.49 -0.14 -5.08
C GLU A 161 -9.53 -1.18 -4.46
N GLY A 162 -8.39 -1.39 -5.11
CA GLY A 162 -7.34 -2.29 -4.68
C GLY A 162 -6.51 -1.78 -3.51
N LEU A 163 -6.45 -0.47 -3.25
CA LEU A 163 -5.57 0.11 -2.23
C LEU A 163 -6.05 -0.23 -0.81
N LYS A 164 -5.22 -0.94 -0.05
CA LYS A 164 -5.54 -1.38 1.31
C LYS A 164 -4.75 -0.64 2.40
N LEU A 165 -3.58 -0.11 2.06
CA LEU A 165 -2.72 0.58 3.03
C LEU A 165 -1.76 1.55 2.34
N VAL A 166 -1.55 2.71 2.94
CA VAL A 166 -0.44 3.62 2.63
C VAL A 166 0.63 3.55 3.73
N VAL A 167 1.87 3.26 3.36
CA VAL A 167 3.02 3.23 4.26
C VAL A 167 3.81 4.53 4.08
N ILE A 168 3.78 5.39 5.11
CA ILE A 168 4.53 6.64 5.16
C ILE A 168 5.89 6.38 5.79
N LEU A 169 6.96 6.65 5.03
CA LEU A 169 8.33 6.43 5.46
C LEU A 169 8.91 7.69 6.10
N GLN A 170 9.55 7.52 7.25
CA GLN A 170 10.24 8.56 8.01
C GLN A 170 11.68 8.15 8.33
N ASP A 171 12.67 8.95 7.96
CA ASP A 171 14.07 8.66 8.30
C ASP A 171 14.27 8.88 9.81
N CYS A 172 14.71 7.83 10.52
CA CYS A 172 14.81 7.87 11.99
C CYS A 172 15.75 8.95 12.55
N ARG A 173 16.63 9.51 11.71
CA ARG A 173 17.58 10.57 12.09
C ARG A 173 16.99 11.96 12.00
N ARG A 174 15.87 12.12 11.30
CA ARG A 174 15.24 13.43 11.11
C ARG A 174 14.45 13.80 12.35
N ASP A 175 14.34 15.09 12.55
CA ASP A 175 13.38 15.68 13.46
C ASP A 175 11.98 15.67 12.82
N ARG A 176 11.06 16.39 13.44
CA ARG A 176 9.66 16.51 13.03
C ARG A 176 9.52 16.84 11.53
N ASP A 177 8.69 16.08 10.84
CA ASP A 177 8.39 16.23 9.40
C ASP A 177 6.94 16.71 9.23
N ASP A 178 6.70 18.01 9.40
CA ASP A 178 5.35 18.60 9.36
C ASP A 178 4.61 18.33 8.05
N ASP A 179 5.36 18.24 6.96
CA ASP A 179 4.91 17.78 5.67
C ASP A 179 4.20 16.42 5.79
N ALA A 180 4.93 15.39 6.22
CA ALA A 180 4.39 14.04 6.33
C ALA A 180 3.26 13.94 7.36
N ILE A 181 3.33 14.72 8.43
CA ILE A 181 2.26 14.81 9.44
C ILE A 181 0.98 15.38 8.80
N GLY A 182 1.10 16.43 7.99
CA GLY A 182 -0.01 17.00 7.23
C GLY A 182 -0.62 15.99 6.24
N PHE A 183 0.22 15.25 5.52
CA PHE A 183 -0.23 14.18 4.62
C PHE A 183 -0.99 13.07 5.36
N ALA A 184 -0.45 12.62 6.51
CA ALA A 184 -1.13 11.66 7.36
C ALA A 184 -2.49 12.19 7.88
N GLY A 185 -2.58 13.49 8.17
CA GLY A 185 -3.83 14.18 8.48
C GLY A 185 -4.84 14.06 7.33
N TRP A 186 -4.41 14.36 6.10
CA TRP A 186 -5.28 14.24 4.93
C TRP A 186 -5.76 12.81 4.66
N LEU A 187 -4.87 11.81 4.77
CA LEU A 187 -5.27 10.40 4.66
C LEU A 187 -6.33 10.04 5.72
N ARG A 188 -6.16 10.52 6.95
CA ARG A 188 -7.13 10.31 8.03
C ARG A 188 -8.49 10.93 7.71
N ASP A 189 -8.51 12.17 7.24
CA ASP A 189 -9.73 12.89 6.90
C ASP A 189 -10.49 12.22 5.75
N ASN A 190 -9.75 11.61 4.80
CA ASN A 190 -10.31 10.86 3.68
C ASN A 190 -10.49 9.35 3.96
N ARG A 191 -10.30 8.92 5.21
CA ARG A 191 -10.46 7.51 5.65
C ARG A 191 -9.58 6.50 4.89
N VAL A 192 -8.43 6.94 4.38
CA VAL A 192 -7.45 6.07 3.75
C VAL A 192 -6.57 5.44 4.84
N PRO A 193 -6.54 4.10 4.98
CA PRO A 193 -5.73 3.44 5.99
C PRO A 193 -4.24 3.69 5.75
N TYR A 194 -3.51 4.02 6.82
CA TYR A 194 -2.08 4.27 6.73
C TYR A 194 -1.30 3.79 7.95
N GLU A 195 -0.01 3.54 7.73
CA GLU A 195 0.97 3.20 8.76
C GLU A 195 2.24 4.04 8.56
N VAL A 196 2.93 4.35 9.66
CA VAL A 196 4.22 5.06 9.63
C VAL A 196 5.35 4.09 9.95
N VAL A 197 6.43 4.18 9.19
CA VAL A 197 7.63 3.35 9.34
C VAL A 197 8.87 4.22 9.46
N ALA A 198 9.65 4.01 10.53
CA ALA A 198 10.92 4.68 10.76
C ALA A 198 12.05 3.94 10.02
N THR A 199 12.50 4.46 8.88
CA THR A 199 13.56 3.86 8.07
C THR A 199 14.97 4.21 8.56
N LYS A 200 15.97 3.49 8.03
CA LYS A 200 17.41 3.65 8.33
C LYS A 200 17.74 3.43 9.80
N ALA A 201 17.04 2.52 10.46
CA ALA A 201 17.22 2.22 11.89
C ALA A 201 18.66 1.76 12.25
N ASP A 202 19.47 1.36 11.27
CA ASP A 202 20.90 1.09 11.40
C ASP A 202 21.70 2.35 11.78
N ALA A 203 21.23 3.53 11.40
CA ALA A 203 21.90 4.79 11.66
C ALA A 203 21.65 5.36 13.06
N VAL A 204 20.87 4.66 13.91
CA VAL A 204 20.63 5.01 15.31
C VAL A 204 20.89 3.81 16.22
N PRO A 205 21.46 4.03 17.43
CA PRO A 205 21.63 2.97 18.43
C PRO A 205 20.31 2.26 18.75
N ALA A 206 20.36 0.94 18.96
CA ALA A 206 19.18 0.12 19.25
C ALA A 206 18.35 0.66 20.43
N THR A 207 19.02 1.16 21.47
CA THR A 207 18.41 1.79 22.65
C THR A 207 17.58 3.03 22.35
N ARG A 208 17.88 3.76 21.26
CA ARG A 208 17.14 4.96 20.84
C ARG A 208 15.98 4.68 19.88
N ARG A 209 15.91 3.48 19.29
CA ARG A 209 14.85 3.13 18.30
C ARG A 209 13.46 3.21 18.90
N GLY A 210 13.28 2.76 20.14
CA GLY A 210 12.01 2.84 20.86
C GLY A 210 11.53 4.28 21.04
N ALA A 211 12.42 5.18 21.44
CA ALA A 211 12.11 6.61 21.59
C ALA A 211 11.72 7.27 20.25
N VAL A 212 12.40 6.92 19.15
CA VAL A 212 12.03 7.38 17.80
C VAL A 212 10.61 6.93 17.44
N CYS A 213 10.28 5.65 17.66
CA CYS A 213 8.94 5.14 17.39
C CYS A 213 7.87 5.82 18.24
N GLN A 214 8.13 6.07 19.54
CA GLN A 214 7.20 6.77 20.42
C GLN A 214 6.98 8.22 20.00
N ARG A 215 8.05 8.94 19.62
CA ARG A 215 7.95 10.30 19.07
C ARG A 215 7.06 10.31 17.83
N LEU A 216 7.32 9.44 16.86
CA LEU A 216 6.51 9.34 15.64
C LEU A 216 5.06 8.94 15.94
N GLN A 217 4.82 8.05 16.92
CA GLN A 217 3.47 7.70 17.35
C GLN A 217 2.70 8.93 17.82
N ALA A 218 3.32 9.77 18.66
CA ALA A 218 2.71 10.99 19.17
C ALA A 218 2.50 12.04 18.08
N GLU A 219 3.53 12.32 17.27
CA GLU A 219 3.49 13.32 16.20
C GLU A 219 2.39 13.03 15.16
N PHE A 220 2.26 11.76 14.75
CA PHE A 220 1.30 11.32 13.75
C PHE A 220 -0.04 10.89 14.35
N ARG A 221 -0.21 10.98 15.68
CA ARG A 221 -1.41 10.57 16.45
C ARG A 221 -1.84 9.13 16.13
N LEU A 222 -0.89 8.21 16.13
CA LEU A 222 -1.10 6.82 15.74
C LEU A 222 -1.59 5.96 16.91
N LYS A 223 -2.58 5.11 16.64
CA LYS A 223 -3.08 4.15 17.63
C LYS A 223 -2.07 3.05 17.95
N ARG A 224 -1.20 2.71 16.98
CA ARG A 224 -0.19 1.65 17.09
C ARG A 224 1.20 2.25 16.98
N LEU A 225 2.15 1.66 17.71
CA LEU A 225 3.56 2.03 17.64
C LEU A 225 4.15 1.73 16.22
N PRO A 226 4.78 2.71 15.56
CA PRO A 226 5.55 2.52 14.33
C PRO A 226 6.64 1.44 14.42
N LEU A 227 6.99 0.84 13.29
CA LEU A 227 8.17 -0.03 13.19
C LEU A 227 9.41 0.77 12.83
N ALA A 228 10.53 0.44 13.47
CA ALA A 228 11.86 0.85 13.01
C ALA A 228 12.40 -0.23 12.07
N VAL A 229 12.80 0.16 10.86
CA VAL A 229 13.29 -0.75 9.82
C VAL A 229 14.65 -0.30 9.28
N SER A 230 15.50 -1.28 9.00
CA SER A 230 16.73 -1.09 8.23
C SER A 230 16.66 -1.96 6.98
N ALA A 231 16.65 -1.33 5.81
CA ALA A 231 16.77 -2.06 4.55
C ALA A 231 18.16 -2.69 4.39
N ARG A 232 19.19 -2.08 5.00
CA ARG A 232 20.58 -2.56 4.96
C ARG A 232 20.77 -3.82 5.79
N ASP A 233 20.31 -3.78 7.04
CA ASP A 233 20.53 -4.86 8.02
C ASP A 233 19.34 -5.84 8.05
N ARG A 234 18.31 -5.58 7.23
CA ARG A 234 17.01 -6.29 7.20
C ARG A 234 16.22 -6.27 8.51
N ALA A 235 16.67 -5.55 9.52
CA ALA A 235 15.97 -5.41 10.79
C ALA A 235 14.57 -4.81 10.57
N GLY A 236 13.53 -5.43 11.14
CA GLY A 236 12.15 -4.95 11.06
C GLY A 236 11.43 -5.19 9.72
N VAL A 237 12.12 -5.73 8.71
CA VAL A 237 11.56 -5.92 7.35
C VAL A 237 10.52 -7.03 7.33
N ASP A 238 10.79 -8.15 8.01
CA ASP A 238 9.86 -9.29 8.06
C ASP A 238 8.61 -8.93 8.87
N GLU A 239 8.77 -8.18 9.97
CA GLU A 239 7.66 -7.66 10.77
C GLU A 239 6.80 -6.67 9.97
N LEU A 240 7.43 -5.81 9.16
CA LEU A 240 6.72 -4.92 8.26
C LEU A 240 5.93 -5.72 7.22
N LEU A 241 6.51 -6.75 6.62
CA LEU A 241 5.82 -7.59 5.65
C LEU A 241 4.57 -8.26 6.26
N VAL A 242 4.65 -8.70 7.53
CA VAL A 242 3.49 -9.24 8.25
C VAL A 242 2.41 -8.17 8.46
N ARG A 243 2.77 -6.94 8.85
CA ARG A 243 1.80 -5.84 9.01
C ARG A 243 1.12 -5.50 7.70
N VAL A 244 1.91 -5.36 6.63
CA VAL A 244 1.45 -5.09 5.27
C VAL A 244 0.50 -6.18 4.79
N ARG A 245 0.86 -7.46 4.95
CA ARG A 245 0.00 -8.60 4.58
C ARG A 245 -1.32 -8.58 5.35
N ASN A 246 -1.29 -8.30 6.64
CA ASN A 246 -2.52 -8.30 7.46
C ASN A 246 -3.45 -7.14 7.11
N ALA A 247 -2.90 -5.98 6.72
CA ALA A 247 -3.70 -4.87 6.22
C ALA A 247 -4.32 -5.18 4.85
N ALA A 248 -3.56 -5.83 3.96
CA ALA A 248 -4.03 -6.20 2.62
C ALA A 248 -5.07 -7.34 2.63
N PHE A 249 -4.96 -8.24 3.61
CA PHE A 249 -5.81 -9.42 3.77
C PHE A 249 -6.33 -9.49 5.20
N PRO A 250 -7.28 -8.61 5.58
CA PRO A 250 -7.90 -8.67 6.88
C PRO A 250 -8.58 -10.03 7.05
N LYS A 251 -8.49 -10.60 8.26
CA LYS A 251 -9.27 -11.80 8.58
C LYS A 251 -10.76 -11.40 8.60
N PRO A 252 -11.65 -12.27 8.11
CA PRO A 252 -13.09 -12.05 8.20
C PRO A 252 -13.56 -11.95 9.65
#